data_AF-A0A1F0VSQ0-F1
#
_entry.id   AF-A0A1F0VSQ0-F1
#
_cell.length_a   1.000
_cell.length_b   1.000
_cell.length_c   1.000
_cell.angle_alpha   90.00
_cell.angle_beta   90.00
_cell.angle_gamma   90.00
#
_symmetry.space_group_name_H-M   'P 1'
#
loop_
_entity.id
_entity.type
_entity.pdbx_description
1 polymer ?
#
loop_
_entity_poly.entity_id
_entity_poly.type
_entity_poly.pdbx_seq_one_letter_code
_entity_poly.pdbx_strand_id
1 'polypeptide(L)'
;MVLYPLAPSYFGVEHVAILEHVNFSTALSIPGLAQQPTLVDVSLLPDPTTGGWRVRSDFGFLGALDDEESAEYPALNRLRTAAMTPATHATVEIVDAEVEVAVALGLDPWMIPANNQPAGTALLSGGHGALVRVAEGELTTHQLREMGTEQLFVTLALLDDTVLATHDNLVLGPCGELSDTPALATAFAAASQSGASLAARAYAAAGRIAVDLPLAPEDAAAPAQSAELFAPVVPPLPLDPNNPAIPPALDPDADWEFTTPADPLASPLPTGSRTFTSPKDTF
;
A
#
# COMPACT_ATOMS: atom_id res chain seq x y z
N MET A 1 -13.58 17.19 3.29
CA MET A 1 -12.51 16.33 2.74
C MET A 1 -12.50 15.07 3.57
N VAL A 2 -12.53 13.89 2.95
CA VAL A 2 -12.55 12.61 3.67
C VAL A 2 -11.11 12.26 4.04
N LEU A 3 -10.87 11.91 5.31
CA LEU A 3 -9.56 11.44 5.78
C LEU A 3 -9.36 9.98 5.33
N TYR A 4 -8.18 9.67 4.82
CA TYR A 4 -7.76 8.35 4.40
C TYR A 4 -6.61 7.89 5.34
N PRO A 5 -6.87 7.00 6.31
CA PRO A 5 -5.84 6.57 7.25
C PRO A 5 -4.83 5.66 6.52
N LEU A 6 -3.57 6.05 6.54
CA LEU A 6 -2.46 5.22 6.09
C LEU A 6 -2.17 4.09 7.09
N ALA A 7 -1.50 3.04 6.64
CA ALA A 7 -1.05 1.99 7.54
C ALA A 7 0.03 2.55 8.47
N PRO A 8 -0.07 2.37 9.80
CA PRO A 8 0.92 2.88 10.75
C PRO A 8 2.25 2.13 10.67
N SER A 9 2.22 0.85 10.29
CA SER A 9 3.40 0.01 10.13
C SER A 9 3.16 -1.09 9.11
N TYR A 10 4.24 -1.76 8.72
CA TYR A 10 4.28 -2.89 7.79
C TYR A 10 4.97 -4.03 8.52
N PHE A 11 4.21 -5.05 8.94
CA PHE A 11 4.75 -6.16 9.72
C PHE A 11 5.43 -5.70 11.03
N GLY A 12 4.85 -4.68 11.67
CA GLY A 12 5.38 -4.10 12.91
C GLY A 12 6.55 -3.14 12.73
N VAL A 13 6.99 -2.88 11.49
CA VAL A 13 8.05 -1.91 11.18
C VAL A 13 7.45 -0.62 10.64
N GLU A 14 7.76 0.49 11.29
CA GLU A 14 7.38 1.83 10.84
C GLU A 14 8.38 2.32 9.78
N HIS A 15 7.86 2.96 8.73
CA HIS A 15 8.67 3.58 7.68
C HIS A 15 8.29 5.06 7.59
N VAL A 16 9.29 5.91 7.79
CA VAL A 16 9.11 7.36 7.92
C VAL A 16 9.80 8.12 6.81
N ALA A 17 9.23 9.26 6.45
CA ALA A 17 9.82 10.30 5.60
C ALA A 17 10.30 11.44 6.51
N ILE A 18 11.60 11.74 6.49
CA ILE A 18 12.14 12.89 7.22
C ILE A 18 11.92 14.13 6.38
N LEU A 19 11.23 15.14 6.92
CA LEU A 19 10.95 16.36 6.19
C LEU A 19 12.20 17.22 6.04
N GLU A 20 12.53 17.62 4.82
CA GLU A 20 13.58 18.62 4.58
C GLU A 20 13.11 20.02 4.95
N HIS A 21 11.83 20.33 4.73
CA HIS A 21 11.27 21.68 4.92
C HIS A 21 10.42 21.76 6.19
N VAL A 22 11.08 21.84 7.35
CA VAL A 22 10.42 21.95 8.66
C VAL A 22 10.03 23.39 9.00
N ASN A 23 8.81 23.58 9.52
CA ASN A 23 8.38 24.82 10.16
C ASN A 23 8.73 24.78 11.65
N PHE A 24 9.92 25.29 11.99
CA PHE A 24 10.44 25.31 13.35
C PHE A 24 9.52 26.00 14.36
N SER A 25 8.83 27.09 13.97
CA SER A 25 7.96 27.80 14.90
C SER A 25 6.78 26.95 15.34
N THR A 26 6.21 26.15 14.44
CA THR A 26 5.12 25.24 14.77
C THR A 26 5.65 24.02 15.52
N ALA A 27 6.74 23.40 15.05
CA ALA A 27 7.31 22.23 15.70
C ALA A 27 7.72 22.52 17.16
N LEU A 28 8.42 23.63 17.42
CA LEU A 28 8.83 24.04 18.77
C LEU A 28 7.67 24.47 19.68
N SER A 29 6.47 24.67 19.14
CA SER A 29 5.28 24.97 19.94
C SER A 29 4.61 23.70 20.52
N ILE A 30 5.05 22.51 20.08
CA ILE A 30 4.50 21.23 20.55
C ILE A 30 4.84 21.05 22.04
N PRO A 31 3.82 20.85 22.89
CA PRO A 31 4.03 20.59 24.31
C PRO A 31 4.83 19.30 24.54
N GLY A 32 5.85 19.35 25.41
CA GLY A 32 6.64 18.16 25.77
C GLY A 32 7.87 17.89 24.90
N LEU A 33 7.98 18.53 23.73
CA LEU A 33 9.04 18.27 22.76
C LEU A 33 10.46 18.51 23.32
N ALA A 34 10.62 19.49 24.21
CA ALA A 34 11.90 19.78 24.84
C ALA A 34 12.38 18.70 25.83
N GLN A 35 11.52 17.76 26.23
CA GLN A 35 11.85 16.69 27.17
C GLN A 35 12.05 15.34 26.49
N GLN A 36 11.25 15.05 25.46
CA GLN A 36 11.26 13.76 24.77
C GLN A 36 10.65 13.89 23.36
N PRO A 37 10.95 12.94 22.46
CA PRO A 37 10.24 12.80 21.19
C PRO A 37 8.72 12.78 21.40
N THR A 38 8.00 13.47 20.53
CA THR A 38 6.54 13.61 20.62
C THR A 38 5.89 13.07 19.36
N LEU A 39 4.97 12.13 19.55
CA LEU A 39 4.11 11.61 18.50
C LEU A 39 2.93 12.56 18.28
N VAL A 40 2.68 12.94 17.03
CA VAL A 40 1.64 13.91 16.66
C VAL A 40 0.84 13.37 15.48
N ASP A 41 -0.49 13.39 15.58
CA ASP A 41 -1.35 13.08 14.43
C ASP A 41 -1.23 14.16 13.35
N VAL A 42 -1.08 13.73 12.11
CA VAL A 42 -0.89 14.61 10.96
C VAL A 42 -1.77 14.22 9.78
N SER A 43 -2.03 15.20 8.94
CA SER A 43 -2.72 15.05 7.67
C SER A 43 -1.96 15.76 6.56
N LEU A 44 -1.93 15.16 5.38
CA LEU A 44 -1.20 15.70 4.24
C LEU A 44 -2.18 16.48 3.35
N LEU A 45 -2.00 17.81 3.25
CA LEU A 45 -2.78 18.66 2.37
C LEU A 45 -2.03 18.85 1.05
N PRO A 46 -2.67 18.69 -0.13
CA PRO A 46 -1.98 18.91 -1.40
C PRO A 46 -1.53 20.37 -1.51
N ASP A 47 -0.31 20.57 -2.02
CA ASP A 47 0.22 21.88 -2.36
C ASP A 47 0.19 22.08 -3.89
N PRO A 48 -0.73 22.92 -4.41
CA PRO A 48 -0.82 23.15 -5.85
C PRO A 48 0.33 24.02 -6.38
N THR A 49 1.11 24.68 -5.51
CA THR A 49 2.20 25.56 -5.94
C THR A 49 3.50 24.79 -6.18
N THR A 50 3.80 23.80 -5.34
CA THR A 50 5.00 22.97 -5.46
C THR A 50 4.73 21.61 -6.09
N GLY A 51 3.47 21.15 -6.13
CA GLY A 51 3.16 19.77 -6.52
C GLY A 51 3.30 18.75 -5.38
N GLY A 52 3.77 19.20 -4.21
CA GLY A 52 4.02 18.35 -3.04
C GLY A 52 2.86 18.29 -2.04
N TRP A 53 3.20 18.13 -0.76
CA TRP A 53 2.25 17.99 0.34
C TRP A 53 2.64 18.83 1.55
N ARG A 54 1.68 19.56 2.12
CA ARG A 54 1.85 20.26 3.40
C ARG A 54 1.40 19.37 4.55
N VAL A 55 2.28 19.20 5.54
CA VAL A 55 2.03 18.36 6.71
C VAL A 55 1.35 19.20 7.79
N ARG A 56 0.08 18.92 8.06
CA ARG A 56 -0.75 19.65 9.02
C ARG A 56 -1.03 18.80 10.26
N SER A 57 -0.74 19.33 11.43
CA SER A 57 -1.18 18.83 12.74
C SER A 57 -2.19 19.79 13.38
N ASP A 58 -2.65 19.45 14.58
CA ASP A 58 -3.49 20.32 15.40
C ASP A 58 -2.76 21.59 15.88
N PHE A 59 -1.43 21.60 15.86
CA PHE A 59 -0.60 22.74 16.24
C PHE A 59 -0.32 23.70 15.06
N GLY A 60 -0.62 23.29 13.83
CA GLY A 60 -0.38 24.07 12.61
C GLY A 60 0.29 23.24 11.52
N PHE A 61 1.03 23.90 10.63
CA PHE A 61 1.82 23.21 9.61
C PHE A 61 3.20 22.88 10.16
N LEU A 62 3.54 21.58 10.25
CA LEU A 62 4.84 21.11 10.71
C LEU A 62 5.92 21.25 9.64
N GLY A 63 5.54 21.23 8.38
CA GLY A 63 6.46 21.32 7.26
C GLY A 63 5.77 20.98 5.94
N ALA A 64 6.58 20.65 4.94
CA ALA A 64 6.11 20.15 3.66
C ALA A 64 7.04 19.07 3.13
N LEU A 65 6.47 18.15 2.34
CA LEU A 65 7.16 17.35 1.34
C LEU A 65 7.15 18.18 0.06
N ASP A 66 8.30 18.52 -0.48
CA ASP A 66 8.41 19.20 -1.76
C ASP A 66 8.15 18.24 -2.94
N ASP A 67 8.40 18.69 -4.18
CA ASP A 67 8.17 17.87 -5.38
C ASP A 67 9.12 16.67 -5.45
N GLU A 68 10.36 16.83 -4.98
CA GLU A 68 11.39 15.78 -5.00
C GLU A 68 11.06 14.72 -3.95
N GLU A 69 10.79 15.13 -2.71
CA GLU A 69 10.35 14.22 -1.64
C GLU A 69 9.03 13.52 -2.02
N SER A 70 8.09 14.25 -2.63
CA SER A 70 6.80 13.68 -3.05
C SER A 70 6.92 12.69 -4.20
N ALA A 71 7.96 12.79 -5.03
CA ALA A 71 8.20 11.86 -6.13
C ALA A 71 8.57 10.45 -5.65
N GLU A 72 9.04 10.30 -4.40
CA GLU A 72 9.30 9.00 -3.77
C GLU A 72 8.01 8.27 -3.35
N TYR A 73 6.88 8.99 -3.29
CA TYR A 73 5.58 8.47 -2.85
C TYR A 73 4.48 8.64 -3.91
N PRO A 74 4.68 8.11 -5.14
CA PRO A 74 3.74 8.31 -6.24
C PRO A 74 2.34 7.76 -5.93
N ALA A 75 2.19 6.75 -5.06
CA ALA A 75 0.89 6.26 -4.63
C ALA A 75 -0.02 7.36 -4.06
N LEU A 76 0.53 8.34 -3.32
CA LEU A 76 -0.26 9.43 -2.73
C LEU A 76 -1.06 10.25 -3.77
N ASN A 77 -0.63 10.25 -5.04
CA ASN A 77 -1.38 10.88 -6.12
C ASN A 77 -2.76 10.26 -6.34
N ARG A 78 -2.97 8.98 -5.98
CA ARG A 78 -4.30 8.35 -5.99
C ARG A 78 -5.24 9.05 -5.01
N LEU A 79 -4.79 9.38 -3.81
CA LEU A 79 -5.58 10.10 -2.80
C LEU A 79 -5.85 11.54 -3.25
N ARG A 80 -4.84 12.21 -3.81
CA ARG A 80 -4.98 13.54 -4.40
C ARG A 80 -6.08 13.58 -5.45
N THR A 81 -6.04 12.63 -6.39
CA THR A 81 -7.02 12.51 -7.49
C THR A 81 -8.42 12.21 -6.96
N ALA A 82 -8.53 11.42 -5.89
CA ALA A 82 -9.79 11.11 -5.22
C ALA A 82 -10.29 12.23 -4.26
N ALA A 83 -9.57 13.36 -4.16
CA ALA A 83 -9.85 14.44 -3.23
C ALA A 83 -9.95 13.98 -1.75
N MET A 84 -9.10 13.02 -1.38
CA MET A 84 -8.97 12.49 -0.02
C MET A 84 -7.68 12.98 0.63
N THR A 85 -7.72 13.16 1.94
CA THR A 85 -6.57 13.61 2.73
C THR A 85 -5.88 12.40 3.37
N PRO A 86 -4.63 12.08 3.03
CA PRO A 86 -3.86 11.10 3.79
C PRO A 86 -3.77 11.52 5.26
N ALA A 87 -4.02 10.59 6.18
CA ALA A 87 -3.92 10.78 7.62
C ALA A 87 -2.98 9.73 8.21
N THR A 88 -2.05 10.17 9.06
CA THR A 88 -1.04 9.33 9.70
C THR A 88 -0.51 10.06 10.95
N HIS A 89 0.64 9.66 11.47
CA HIS A 89 1.35 10.36 12.54
C HIS A 89 2.73 10.82 12.08
N ALA A 90 3.30 11.75 12.84
CA ALA A 90 4.69 12.16 12.74
C ALA A 90 5.34 12.10 14.12
N THR A 91 6.59 11.67 14.16
CA THR A 91 7.46 11.83 15.32
C THR A 91 8.21 13.14 15.16
N VAL A 92 8.08 14.02 16.16
CA VAL A 92 8.84 15.26 16.24
C VAL A 92 9.84 15.15 17.37
N GLU A 93 11.10 15.42 17.09
CA GLU A 93 12.15 15.34 18.09
C GLU A 93 13.22 16.42 17.91
N ILE A 94 14.05 16.59 18.95
CA ILE A 94 15.21 17.46 18.92
C ILE A 94 16.44 16.56 19.04
N VAL A 95 17.16 16.38 17.94
CA VAL A 95 18.38 15.56 17.85
C VAL A 95 19.53 16.48 17.50
N ASP A 96 20.63 16.42 18.26
CA ASP A 96 21.82 17.25 18.05
C ASP A 96 21.53 18.76 17.94
N ALA A 97 20.54 19.24 18.69
CA ALA A 97 20.02 20.62 18.70
C ALA A 97 19.31 21.07 17.40
N GLU A 98 18.97 20.13 16.52
CA GLU A 98 18.13 20.34 15.34
C GLU A 98 16.76 19.71 15.55
N VAL A 99 15.72 20.31 14.97
CA VAL A 99 14.35 19.77 15.03
C VAL A 99 14.15 18.86 13.84
N GLU A 100 13.84 17.61 14.10
CA GLU A 100 13.50 16.61 13.08
C GLU A 100 12.00 16.32 13.12
N VAL A 101 11.39 16.18 11.94
CA VAL A 101 10.01 15.75 11.79
C VAL A 101 10.00 14.55 10.85
N ALA A 102 9.71 13.38 11.41
CA ALA A 102 9.64 12.11 10.68
C ALA A 102 8.16 11.70 10.52
N VAL A 103 7.64 11.66 9.30
CA VAL A 103 6.23 11.36 9.01
C VAL A 103 6.07 9.90 8.59
N ALA A 104 5.19 9.15 9.24
CA ALA A 104 4.93 7.75 8.93
C ALA A 104 4.12 7.58 7.63
N LEU A 105 4.80 7.61 6.49
CA LEU A 105 4.17 7.44 5.17
C LEU A 105 4.14 5.98 4.73
N GLY A 106 5.09 5.17 5.17
CA GLY A 106 5.25 3.81 4.70
C GLY A 106 6.19 3.66 3.52
N LEU A 107 6.05 2.55 2.81
CA LEU A 107 6.84 2.22 1.62
C LEU A 107 5.95 2.24 0.38
N ASP A 108 6.33 2.98 -0.65
CA ASP A 108 5.74 2.82 -1.97
C ASP A 108 6.23 1.50 -2.61
N PRO A 109 5.37 0.70 -3.27
CA PRO A 109 3.95 0.94 -3.58
C PRO A 109 2.97 0.35 -2.54
N TRP A 110 3.43 -0.04 -1.36
CA TRP A 110 2.60 -0.66 -0.32
C TRP A 110 1.73 0.31 0.49
N MET A 111 1.80 1.62 0.26
CA MET A 111 1.06 2.62 1.06
C MET A 111 -0.45 2.58 0.91
N ILE A 112 -0.92 2.29 -0.31
CA ILE A 112 -2.33 2.39 -0.67
C ILE A 112 -2.77 1.08 -1.30
N PRO A 113 -3.75 0.37 -0.70
CA PRO A 113 -4.26 -0.88 -1.22
C PRO A 113 -4.77 -0.79 -2.66
N ALA A 114 -4.60 -1.88 -3.40
CA ALA A 114 -5.10 -2.06 -4.76
C ALA A 114 -6.61 -2.32 -4.80
N ASN A 115 -7.22 -2.72 -3.69
CA ASN A 115 -8.67 -2.90 -3.52
C ASN A 115 -9.22 -2.09 -2.33
N ASN A 116 -10.54 -2.13 -2.15
CA ASN A 116 -11.19 -1.48 -1.02
C ASN A 116 -11.41 -2.46 0.13
N GLN A 117 -11.42 -1.94 1.36
CA GLN A 117 -11.77 -2.75 2.52
C GLN A 117 -13.18 -3.34 2.34
N PRO A 118 -13.35 -4.67 2.48
CA PRO A 118 -14.66 -5.29 2.32
C PRO A 118 -15.67 -4.76 3.34
N ALA A 119 -16.92 -4.53 2.91
CA ALA A 119 -17.95 -3.96 3.75
C ALA A 119 -18.28 -4.88 4.95
N GLY A 120 -18.51 -4.29 6.12
CA GLY A 120 -18.85 -5.05 7.34
C GLY A 120 -17.67 -5.80 7.97
N THR A 121 -16.44 -5.45 7.61
CA THR A 121 -15.23 -6.03 8.21
C THR A 121 -14.60 -5.13 9.26
N ALA A 122 -14.02 -5.74 10.29
CA ALA A 122 -13.08 -5.10 11.21
C ALA A 122 -11.66 -5.33 10.69
N LEU A 123 -10.93 -4.24 10.45
CA LEU A 123 -9.57 -4.27 9.91
C LEU A 123 -8.56 -4.47 11.05
N LEU A 124 -7.69 -5.46 10.95
CA LEU A 124 -6.61 -5.66 11.93
C LEU A 124 -5.59 -4.51 11.87
N SER A 125 -5.04 -4.17 13.04
CA SER A 125 -3.96 -3.19 13.18
C SER A 125 -2.62 -3.67 12.60
N GLY A 126 -2.43 -4.99 12.47
CA GLY A 126 -1.18 -5.60 12.02
C GLY A 126 -0.16 -5.71 13.15
N GLY A 127 1.05 -6.16 12.81
CA GLY A 127 2.14 -6.29 13.77
C GLY A 127 3.23 -7.26 13.33
N HIS A 128 2.89 -8.31 12.57
CA HIS A 128 3.88 -9.21 11.98
C HIS A 128 3.38 -9.82 10.67
N GLY A 129 4.32 -10.13 9.78
CA GLY A 129 4.01 -10.74 8.49
C GLY A 129 3.92 -12.25 8.59
N ALA A 130 2.73 -12.80 8.34
CA ALA A 130 2.53 -14.23 8.20
C ALA A 130 2.40 -14.61 6.71
N LEU A 131 3.29 -15.49 6.25
CA LEU A 131 3.29 -15.93 4.86
C LEU A 131 2.05 -16.75 4.54
N VAL A 132 1.38 -16.40 3.46
CA VAL A 132 0.27 -17.18 2.90
C VAL A 132 0.85 -18.38 2.17
N ARG A 133 0.36 -19.58 2.50
CA ARG A 133 0.67 -20.81 1.77
C ARG A 133 -0.13 -20.85 0.46
N VAL A 134 0.28 -20.03 -0.50
CA VAL A 134 -0.41 -19.85 -1.80
C VAL A 134 -0.55 -21.14 -2.62
N ALA A 135 0.34 -22.12 -2.42
CA ALA A 135 0.25 -23.42 -3.07
C ALA A 135 -0.93 -24.28 -2.58
N GLU A 136 -1.49 -23.96 -1.41
CA GLU A 136 -2.70 -24.58 -0.85
C GLU A 136 -3.96 -23.75 -1.15
N GLY A 137 -3.82 -22.65 -1.89
CA GLY A 137 -4.91 -21.79 -2.35
C GLY A 137 -5.28 -21.99 -3.82
N GLU A 138 -6.02 -21.03 -4.35
CA GLU A 138 -6.61 -21.05 -5.69
C GLU A 138 -5.87 -20.12 -6.67
N LEU A 139 -4.88 -19.36 -6.19
CA LEU A 139 -4.08 -18.47 -7.05
C LEU A 139 -3.22 -19.27 -8.03
N THR A 140 -3.30 -18.92 -9.31
CA THR A 140 -2.38 -19.47 -10.31
C THR A 140 -1.00 -18.80 -10.22
N THR A 141 0.05 -19.50 -10.67
CA THR A 141 1.40 -18.93 -10.77
C THR A 141 1.46 -17.71 -11.69
N HIS A 142 0.56 -17.60 -12.67
CA HIS A 142 0.44 -16.42 -13.51
C HIS A 142 -0.04 -15.22 -12.69
N GLN A 143 -1.19 -15.36 -12.02
CA GLN A 143 -1.77 -14.28 -11.21
C GLN A 143 -0.79 -13.79 -10.15
N LEU A 144 -0.14 -14.72 -9.44
CA LEU A 144 0.83 -14.39 -8.40
C LEU A 144 2.06 -13.62 -8.92
N ARG A 145 2.45 -13.81 -10.19
CA ARG A 145 3.52 -13.03 -10.82
C ARG A 145 3.03 -11.65 -11.26
N GLU A 146 1.83 -11.58 -11.82
CA GLU A 146 1.24 -10.33 -12.33
C GLU A 146 0.80 -9.37 -11.23
N MET A 147 0.51 -9.85 -10.01
CA MET A 147 0.27 -9.00 -8.83
C MET A 147 1.46 -8.06 -8.52
N GLY A 148 2.68 -8.44 -8.90
CA GLY A 148 3.86 -7.60 -8.70
C GLY A 148 4.14 -7.29 -7.22
N THR A 149 4.36 -6.00 -6.93
CA THR A 149 4.54 -5.48 -5.56
C THR A 149 3.38 -4.54 -5.25
N GLU A 150 2.52 -4.93 -4.31
CA GLU A 150 1.34 -4.15 -3.96
C GLU A 150 0.80 -4.50 -2.57
N GLN A 151 -0.03 -3.62 -2.01
CA GLN A 151 -0.83 -3.89 -0.83
C GLN A 151 -2.27 -4.22 -1.25
N LEU A 152 -2.94 -5.10 -0.53
CA LEU A 152 -4.36 -5.40 -0.71
C LEU A 152 -5.02 -5.69 0.65
N PHE A 153 -6.33 -5.53 0.72
CA PHE A 153 -7.15 -6.05 1.81
C PHE A 153 -7.57 -7.47 1.51
N VAL A 154 -7.48 -8.33 2.51
CA VAL A 154 -7.97 -9.71 2.47
C VAL A 154 -8.93 -9.93 3.62
N THR A 155 -9.91 -10.81 3.43
CA THR A 155 -10.78 -11.30 4.50
C THR A 155 -10.16 -12.53 5.13
N LEU A 156 -10.24 -12.64 6.45
CA LEU A 156 -9.77 -13.80 7.19
C LEU A 156 -10.95 -14.68 7.57
N ALA A 157 -10.91 -15.92 7.10
CA ALA A 157 -11.88 -16.95 7.42
C ALA A 157 -11.25 -18.01 8.33
N LEU A 158 -12.04 -18.55 9.26
CA LEU A 158 -11.61 -19.61 10.16
C LEU A 158 -12.18 -20.95 9.70
N LEU A 159 -11.32 -21.94 9.51
CA LEU A 159 -11.69 -23.32 9.20
C LEU A 159 -10.88 -24.26 10.09
N ASP A 160 -11.54 -24.98 10.99
CA ASP A 160 -10.90 -25.98 11.88
C ASP A 160 -9.60 -25.48 12.53
N ASP A 161 -9.67 -24.32 13.19
CA ASP A 161 -8.55 -23.61 13.85
C ASP A 161 -7.51 -22.98 12.91
N THR A 162 -7.56 -23.30 11.61
CA THR A 162 -6.71 -22.72 10.57
C THR A 162 -7.31 -21.42 10.04
N VAL A 163 -6.50 -20.38 9.96
CA VAL A 163 -6.89 -19.08 9.40
C VAL A 163 -6.53 -19.04 7.92
N LEU A 164 -7.54 -18.80 7.09
CA LEU A 164 -7.44 -18.69 5.64
C LEU A 164 -7.52 -17.23 5.22
N ALA A 165 -6.60 -16.79 4.37
CA ALA A 165 -6.69 -15.51 3.67
C ALA A 165 -7.54 -15.69 2.41
N THR A 166 -8.49 -14.79 2.21
CA THR A 166 -9.44 -14.80 1.10
C THR A 166 -9.55 -13.42 0.47
N HIS A 167 -9.82 -13.37 -0.83
CA HIS A 167 -10.17 -12.14 -1.54
C HIS A 167 -11.45 -12.40 -2.32
N ASP A 168 -12.53 -11.72 -1.95
CA ASP A 168 -13.89 -12.04 -2.40
C ASP A 168 -14.22 -13.52 -2.16
N ASN A 169 -14.40 -14.30 -3.23
CA ASN A 169 -14.68 -15.73 -3.17
C ASN A 169 -13.44 -16.60 -3.44
N LEU A 170 -12.27 -16.00 -3.64
CA LEU A 170 -11.04 -16.71 -3.95
C LEU A 170 -10.25 -17.00 -2.67
N VAL A 171 -9.87 -18.25 -2.46
CA VAL A 171 -9.00 -18.64 -1.34
C VAL A 171 -7.55 -18.41 -1.73
N LEU A 172 -6.86 -17.48 -1.06
CA LEU A 172 -5.43 -17.24 -1.30
C LEU A 172 -4.56 -18.32 -0.66
N GLY A 173 -5.00 -18.84 0.49
CA GLY A 173 -4.38 -19.96 1.21
C GLY A 173 -4.33 -19.74 2.72
N PRO A 174 -3.88 -20.73 3.50
CA PRO A 174 -3.68 -20.59 4.94
C PRO A 174 -2.58 -19.60 5.29
N CYS A 175 -2.80 -18.80 6.34
CA CYS A 175 -1.83 -17.81 6.81
C CYS A 175 -1.52 -17.91 8.32
N GLY A 176 -2.11 -18.87 9.05
CA GLY A 176 -1.81 -19.09 10.46
C GLY A 176 -2.76 -20.06 11.14
N GLU A 177 -2.49 -20.37 12.39
CA GLU A 177 -3.36 -21.15 13.29
C GLU A 177 -3.70 -20.31 14.53
N LEU A 178 -4.92 -20.42 15.04
CA LEU A 178 -5.32 -19.67 16.24
C LEU A 178 -4.60 -20.14 17.50
N SER A 179 -4.28 -21.43 17.56
CA SER A 179 -3.46 -22.06 18.61
C SER A 179 -2.11 -21.35 18.80
N ASP A 180 -1.50 -20.91 17.69
CA ASP A 180 -0.20 -20.23 17.67
C ASP A 180 -0.31 -18.72 17.90
N THR A 181 -1.51 -18.13 17.72
CA THR A 181 -1.68 -16.67 17.67
C THR A 181 -2.83 -16.20 18.59
N PRO A 182 -2.59 -16.06 19.91
CA PRO A 182 -3.63 -15.66 20.87
C PRO A 182 -4.28 -14.30 20.57
N ALA A 183 -3.50 -13.36 20.03
CA ALA A 183 -4.01 -12.05 19.60
C ALA A 183 -5.05 -12.18 18.47
N LEU A 184 -4.80 -13.09 17.53
CA LEU A 184 -5.72 -13.38 16.43
C LEU A 184 -6.99 -14.08 16.91
N ALA A 185 -6.86 -15.04 17.85
CA ALA A 185 -8.01 -15.65 18.50
C ALA A 185 -8.89 -14.61 19.22
N THR A 186 -8.26 -13.65 19.91
CA THR A 186 -8.95 -12.51 20.53
C THR A 186 -9.67 -11.65 19.48
N ALA A 187 -9.03 -11.39 18.33
CA ALA A 187 -9.64 -10.63 17.24
C ALA A 187 -10.88 -11.33 16.65
N PHE A 188 -10.81 -12.64 16.41
CA PHE A 188 -11.96 -13.40 15.92
C PHE A 188 -13.14 -13.37 16.90
N ALA A 189 -12.86 -13.50 18.19
CA ALA A 189 -13.87 -13.41 19.23
C ALA A 189 -14.53 -12.02 19.27
N ALA A 190 -13.74 -10.95 19.20
CA ALA A 190 -14.23 -9.57 19.20
C ALA A 190 -15.04 -9.21 17.94
N ALA A 191 -14.57 -9.63 16.76
CA ALA A 191 -15.28 -9.43 15.50
C ALA A 191 -16.62 -10.19 15.49
N SER A 192 -16.62 -11.43 15.98
CA SER A 192 -17.85 -12.24 16.07
C SER A 192 -18.89 -11.63 17.02
N GLN A 193 -18.45 -11.04 18.14
CA GLN A 193 -19.35 -10.34 19.08
C GLN A 193 -19.98 -9.08 18.47
N SER A 194 -19.28 -8.41 17.55
CA SER A 194 -19.78 -7.23 16.84
C SER A 194 -20.53 -7.56 15.55
N GLY A 195 -20.61 -8.84 15.17
CA GLY A 195 -21.20 -9.29 13.91
C GLY A 195 -20.38 -8.92 12.67
N ALA A 196 -19.11 -8.54 12.86
CA ALA A 196 -18.19 -8.20 11.78
C ALA A 196 -17.36 -9.43 11.37
N SER A 197 -16.97 -9.48 10.10
CA SER A 197 -15.91 -10.39 9.65
C SER A 197 -14.53 -9.73 9.84
N LEU A 198 -13.46 -10.50 9.83
CA LEU A 198 -12.11 -9.94 9.92
C LEU A 198 -11.55 -9.61 8.54
N ALA A 199 -10.91 -8.44 8.43
CA ALA A 199 -10.06 -8.09 7.32
C ALA A 199 -8.64 -7.76 7.80
N ALA A 200 -7.66 -7.96 6.94
CA ALA A 200 -6.27 -7.63 7.21
C ALA A 200 -5.64 -6.97 5.98
N ARG A 201 -4.57 -6.22 6.21
CA ARG A 201 -3.67 -5.80 5.14
C ARG A 201 -2.81 -7.00 4.75
N ALA A 202 -2.68 -7.24 3.46
CA ALA A 202 -1.74 -8.18 2.89
C ALA A 202 -0.83 -7.46 1.91
N TYR A 203 0.37 -7.98 1.74
CA TYR A 203 1.38 -7.41 0.87
C TYR A 203 1.89 -8.49 -0.07
N ALA A 204 1.80 -8.22 -1.36
CA ALA A 204 2.38 -9.03 -2.40
C ALA A 204 3.75 -8.46 -2.78
N ALA A 205 4.73 -9.34 -2.95
CA ALA A 205 6.03 -9.03 -3.56
C ALA A 205 6.73 -10.32 -4.00
N ALA A 206 7.43 -10.26 -5.13
CA ALA A 206 8.27 -11.36 -5.64
C ALA A 206 7.54 -12.72 -5.70
N GLY A 207 6.26 -12.69 -6.06
CA GLY A 207 5.42 -13.89 -6.14
C GLY A 207 5.13 -14.54 -4.79
N ARG A 208 5.07 -13.76 -3.71
CA ARG A 208 4.67 -14.19 -2.37
C ARG A 208 3.65 -13.21 -1.81
N ILE A 209 2.83 -13.69 -0.90
CA ILE A 209 1.86 -12.88 -0.17
C ILE A 209 2.09 -13.09 1.32
N ALA A 210 2.13 -12.00 2.07
CA ALA A 210 2.14 -12.02 3.53
C ALA A 210 0.97 -11.21 4.06
N VAL A 211 0.27 -11.73 5.08
CA VAL A 211 -0.79 -11.02 5.79
C VAL A 211 -0.21 -10.39 7.05
N ASP A 212 -0.59 -9.15 7.32
CA ASP A 212 -0.22 -8.44 8.54
C ASP A 212 -1.16 -8.83 9.68
N LEU A 213 -0.64 -9.63 10.61
CA LEU A 213 -1.38 -10.17 11.74
C LEU A 213 -0.96 -9.49 13.04
N PRO A 214 -1.87 -9.36 14.02
CA PRO A 214 -1.56 -8.72 15.29
C PRO A 214 -0.53 -9.54 16.07
N LEU A 215 0.42 -8.83 16.70
CA LEU A 215 1.26 -9.40 17.75
C LEU A 215 0.55 -9.31 19.09
N ALA A 216 0.91 -10.19 20.02
CA ALA A 216 0.45 -10.07 21.39
C ALA A 216 1.04 -8.79 22.02
N PRO A 217 0.27 -8.01 22.82
CA PRO A 217 0.77 -6.77 23.42
C PRO A 217 1.99 -6.97 24.35
N GLU A 218 2.18 -8.19 24.83
CA GLU A 218 3.27 -8.62 25.71
C GLU A 218 4.52 -9.09 24.95
N ASP A 219 4.47 -9.14 23.62
CA ASP A 219 5.63 -9.45 22.81
C ASP A 219 6.59 -8.25 22.81
N ALA A 220 7.87 -8.50 23.10
CA ALA A 220 8.91 -7.47 23.13
C ALA A 220 9.15 -6.83 21.74
N ALA A 221 8.70 -7.50 20.68
CA ALA A 221 8.73 -6.99 19.31
C ALA A 221 7.49 -6.16 18.92
N ALA A 222 6.46 -6.08 19.78
CA ALA A 222 5.25 -5.31 19.48
C ALA A 222 5.58 -3.80 19.49
N PRO A 223 5.35 -3.06 18.38
CA PRO A 223 5.50 -1.60 18.42
C PRO A 223 4.59 -0.99 19.48
N ALA A 224 4.98 0.14 20.07
CA ALA A 224 4.24 0.82 21.15
C ALA A 224 2.78 1.17 20.79
N GLN A 225 2.46 1.17 19.49
CA GLN A 225 1.14 1.41 18.91
C GLN A 225 0.28 0.13 18.76
N SER A 226 0.82 -1.06 19.06
CA SER A 226 0.13 -2.38 18.93
C SER A 226 -0.90 -2.67 20.02
N ALA A 227 -1.23 -1.69 20.86
CA ALA A 227 -2.22 -1.88 21.92
C ALA A 227 -3.64 -2.05 21.36
N GLU A 228 -3.92 -1.46 20.19
CA GLU A 228 -5.22 -1.57 19.54
C GLU A 228 -5.27 -2.79 18.63
N LEU A 229 -6.34 -3.58 18.76
CA LEU A 229 -6.54 -4.81 17.98
C LEU A 229 -7.01 -4.54 16.55
N PHE A 230 -7.70 -3.41 16.35
CA PHE A 230 -8.31 -3.04 15.08
C PHE A 230 -7.85 -1.65 14.65
N ALA A 231 -7.52 -1.51 13.38
CA ALA A 231 -7.27 -0.23 12.74
C ALA A 231 -8.59 0.50 12.41
N PRO A 232 -8.53 1.84 12.21
CA PRO A 232 -9.63 2.59 11.66
C PRO A 232 -10.10 2.05 10.31
N VAL A 233 -11.40 2.14 10.05
CA VAL A 233 -11.98 1.76 8.75
C VAL A 233 -11.42 2.64 7.65
N VAL A 234 -10.98 2.02 6.56
CA VAL A 234 -10.42 2.70 5.40
C VAL A 234 -11.56 3.03 4.42
N PRO A 235 -11.81 4.32 4.12
CA PRO A 235 -12.85 4.71 3.18
C PRO A 235 -12.50 4.24 1.76
N PRO A 236 -13.50 3.90 0.94
CA PRO A 236 -13.27 3.34 -0.38
C PRO A 236 -12.67 4.39 -1.33
N LEU A 237 -11.71 3.95 -2.14
CA LEU A 237 -11.14 4.70 -3.26
C LEU A 237 -11.77 4.25 -4.58
N PRO A 238 -11.85 5.16 -5.58
CA PRO A 238 -12.07 4.76 -6.96
C PRO A 238 -10.97 3.80 -7.42
N LEU A 239 -11.36 2.64 -7.95
CA LEU A 239 -10.46 1.62 -8.46
C LEU A 239 -10.47 1.64 -9.99
N ASP A 240 -9.31 1.36 -10.61
CA ASP A 240 -9.23 1.14 -12.05
C ASP A 240 -9.71 -0.29 -12.37
N PRO A 241 -10.83 -0.46 -13.10
CA PRO A 241 -11.34 -1.79 -13.42
C PRO A 241 -10.39 -2.59 -14.32
N ASN A 242 -9.45 -1.93 -15.01
CA ASN A 242 -8.47 -2.61 -15.87
C ASN A 242 -7.26 -3.10 -15.09
N ASN A 243 -7.11 -2.70 -13.83
CA ASN A 243 -6.00 -3.11 -12.97
C ASN A 243 -6.53 -3.63 -11.62
N PRO A 244 -7.19 -4.80 -11.61
CA PRO A 244 -7.70 -5.40 -10.38
C PRO A 244 -6.55 -5.90 -9.48
N ALA A 245 -6.75 -5.85 -8.16
CA ALA A 245 -5.78 -6.34 -7.17
C ALA A 245 -5.44 -7.84 -7.32
N ILE A 246 -6.36 -8.63 -7.88
CA ILE A 246 -6.04 -9.99 -8.33
C ILE A 246 -6.21 -10.01 -9.84
N PRO A 247 -5.13 -10.21 -10.60
CA PRO A 247 -5.20 -10.33 -12.05
C PRO A 247 -6.17 -11.44 -12.47
N PRO A 248 -6.84 -11.31 -13.61
CA PRO A 248 -7.72 -12.37 -14.11
C PRO A 248 -6.90 -13.64 -14.35
N ALA A 249 -7.52 -14.79 -14.09
CA ALA A 249 -6.93 -16.06 -14.47
C ALA A 249 -6.80 -16.11 -16.00
N LEU A 250 -5.68 -16.65 -16.49
CA LEU A 250 -5.55 -16.96 -17.91
C LEU A 250 -6.57 -18.05 -18.24
N ASP A 251 -7.48 -17.76 -19.15
CA ASP A 251 -8.36 -18.74 -19.76
C ASP A 251 -7.66 -19.30 -21.02
N PRO A 252 -7.11 -20.52 -20.98
CA PRO A 252 -6.46 -21.12 -22.14
C PRO A 252 -7.45 -21.48 -23.26
N ASP A 253 -8.74 -21.55 -22.96
CA ASP A 253 -9.82 -21.86 -23.90
C ASP A 253 -10.51 -20.59 -24.43
N ALA A 254 -10.09 -19.40 -23.97
CA ALA A 254 -10.57 -18.15 -24.52
C ALA A 254 -10.22 -18.06 -26.01
N ASP A 255 -11.21 -17.67 -26.83
CA ASP A 255 -11.03 -17.45 -28.26
C ASP A 255 -9.92 -16.41 -28.48
N TRP A 256 -8.73 -16.91 -28.81
CA TRP A 256 -7.56 -16.13 -29.19
C TRP A 256 -7.73 -15.61 -30.62
N GLU A 257 -8.91 -15.07 -30.95
CA GLU A 257 -9.13 -14.33 -32.19
C GLU A 257 -8.42 -12.98 -32.11
N PHE A 258 -7.13 -12.99 -32.38
CA PHE A 258 -6.38 -11.78 -32.66
C PHE A 258 -6.73 -11.31 -34.08
N THR A 259 -7.78 -10.51 -34.22
CA THR A 259 -8.03 -9.76 -35.45
C THR A 259 -7.01 -8.62 -35.51
N THR A 260 -5.88 -8.89 -36.17
CA THR A 260 -5.02 -7.81 -36.65
C THR A 260 -5.87 -6.88 -37.52
N PRO A 261 -5.92 -5.57 -37.25
CA PRO A 261 -6.51 -4.64 -38.20
C PRO A 261 -5.76 -4.80 -39.52
N ALA A 262 -6.47 -5.23 -40.56
CA ALA A 262 -5.92 -5.39 -41.91
C ALA A 262 -5.73 -4.02 -42.59
N ASP A 263 -5.21 -3.02 -41.87
CA ASP A 263 -4.71 -1.82 -42.52
C ASP A 263 -3.37 -2.15 -43.20
N PRO A 264 -3.15 -1.66 -44.42
CA PRO A 264 -2.46 -2.45 -45.41
C PRO A 264 -0.95 -2.46 -45.15
N LEU A 265 -0.40 -3.66 -45.02
CA LEU A 265 1.03 -3.97 -45.24
C LEU A 265 1.54 -3.57 -46.66
N ALA A 266 0.71 -2.91 -47.47
CA ALA A 266 1.10 -2.35 -48.75
C ALA A 266 1.69 -0.95 -48.55
N SER A 267 2.94 -0.90 -48.05
CA SER A 267 3.80 0.23 -48.41
C SER A 267 3.92 0.24 -49.95
N PRO A 268 3.66 1.36 -50.65
CA PRO A 268 3.82 1.39 -52.10
C PRO A 268 5.27 1.05 -52.45
N LEU A 269 5.45 0.11 -53.38
CA LEU A 269 6.77 -0.23 -53.90
C LEU A 269 7.45 1.06 -54.39
N PRO A 270 8.72 1.32 -54.02
CA PRO A 270 9.42 2.52 -54.44
C PRO A 270 9.50 2.56 -55.97
N THR A 271 8.74 3.46 -56.57
CA THR A 271 8.73 3.73 -58.01
C THR A 271 9.70 4.87 -58.29
N GLY A 272 10.93 4.53 -58.61
CA GLY A 272 11.96 5.47 -59.02
C GLY A 272 13.06 4.76 -59.80
N SER A 273 13.50 5.36 -60.90
CA SER A 273 14.64 4.86 -61.68
C SER A 273 15.90 4.86 -60.81
N ARG A 274 16.42 3.67 -60.50
CA ARG A 274 17.71 3.53 -59.82
C ARG A 274 18.83 3.92 -60.78
N THR A 275 19.52 5.02 -60.52
CA THR A 275 20.79 5.35 -61.19
C THR A 275 21.89 4.46 -60.62
N PHE A 276 22.40 3.55 -61.44
CA PHE A 276 23.60 2.78 -61.14
C PHE A 276 24.83 3.64 -61.41
N THR A 277 25.54 4.07 -60.37
CA THR A 277 26.91 4.57 -60.50
C THR A 277 27.86 3.38 -60.59
N SER A 278 28.43 3.17 -61.78
CA SER A 278 29.50 2.18 -61.97
C SER A 278 30.79 2.68 -61.28
N PRO A 279 31.57 1.81 -60.62
CA PRO A 279 32.84 2.21 -60.02
C PRO A 279 33.80 2.73 -61.09
N LYS A 280 34.46 3.87 -60.83
CA LYS A 280 35.56 4.35 -61.67
C LYS A 280 36.74 3.39 -61.52
N ASP A 281 37.22 2.88 -62.66
CA ASP A 281 38.42 2.07 -62.77
C ASP A 281 39.59 2.73 -62.04
N THR A 282 40.10 2.05 -61.01
CA THR A 282 41.46 2.25 -60.50
C THR A 282 42.40 1.32 -61.26
N PHE A 283 43.15 1.90 -62.19
CA PHE A 283 44.48 1.43 -62.60
C PHE A 283 45.50 2.51 -62.26
#